data_AF-A0A2X0IFG5-F1
#
_entry.id   AF-A0A2X0IFG5-F1
#
_cell.length_a   1.000
_cell.length_b   1.000
_cell.length_c   1.000
_cell.angle_alpha   90.00
_cell.angle_beta   90.00
_cell.angle_gamma   90.00
#
_symmetry.space_group_name_H-M   'P 1'
#
loop_
_entity.id
_entity.type
_entity.pdbx_description
1 polymer ?
#
loop_
_entity_poly.entity_id
_entity_poly.type
_entity_poly.pdbx_seq_one_letter_code
_entity_poly.pdbx_strand_id
1 'polypeptide(L)' 'MLVTEDVPGEIALEIEEDILTWWRTDLGLRPYLTNHHMPQGGWTETVSEDSIDMAATIIRIRSQARQKD' A
#
# COMPACT_ATOMS: atom_id res chain seq x y z
N MET A 1 -11.52 6.11 -6.95
CA MET A 1 -12.54 5.77 -5.93
C MET A 1 -11.85 5.86 -4.59
N LEU A 2 -12.35 6.67 -3.65
CA LEU A 2 -11.76 6.81 -2.33
C LEU A 2 -12.48 5.87 -1.36
N VAL A 3 -11.75 5.24 -0.42
CA VAL A 3 -12.30 4.41 0.64
C VAL A 3 -11.89 4.95 2.00
N THR A 4 -12.74 4.77 3.00
CA THR A 4 -12.46 5.15 4.40
C THR A 4 -12.91 3.99 5.28
N GLU A 5 -12.01 3.54 6.15
CA GLU A 5 -12.27 2.55 7.20
C GLU A 5 -11.84 3.19 8.53
N ASP A 6 -12.62 2.99 9.59
CA ASP A 6 -12.37 3.55 10.92
C ASP A 6 -11.86 2.45 11.85
N VAL A 7 -10.55 2.45 12.10
CA VAL A 7 -9.85 1.45 12.93
C VAL A 7 -8.85 2.15 13.84
N PRO A 8 -8.45 1.55 14.97
CA PRO A 8 -7.36 2.08 15.79
C PRO A 8 -6.08 2.31 14.99
N GLY A 9 -5.28 3.33 15.36
CA GLY A 9 -4.10 3.72 14.60
C GLY A 9 -3.05 2.62 14.45
N GLU A 10 -2.90 1.74 15.45
CA GLU A 10 -2.02 0.58 15.37
C GLU A 10 -2.48 -0.43 14.31
N ILE A 11 -3.79 -0.66 14.21
CA ILE A 11 -4.38 -1.53 13.20
C ILE A 11 -4.25 -0.92 11.80
N ALA A 12 -4.43 0.40 11.68
CA ALA A 12 -4.22 1.10 10.41
C ALA A 12 -2.77 0.93 9.90
N LEU A 13 -1.79 1.06 10.80
CA LEU A 13 -0.37 0.85 10.47
C LEU A 13 -0.10 -0.58 10.01
N GLU A 14 -0.61 -1.59 10.74
CA GLU A 14 -0.46 -2.99 10.34
C GLU A 14 -1.05 -3.29 8.95
N ILE A 15 -2.25 -2.73 8.67
CA ILE A 15 -2.88 -2.88 7.35
C ILE A 15 -2.02 -2.22 6.27
N GLU A 16 -1.50 -1.03 6.52
CA GLU A 16 -0.62 -0.33 5.58
C GLU A 16 0.64 -1.15 5.26
N GLU A 17 1.33 -1.65 6.30
CA GLU A 17 2.52 -2.50 6.15
C GLU A 17 2.24 -3.78 5.36
N ASP A 18 1.10 -4.43 5.63
CA ASP A 18 0.68 -5.64 4.92
C ASP A 18 0.39 -5.35 3.43
N ILE A 19 -0.26 -4.23 3.10
CA ILE A 19 -0.54 -3.84 1.70
C ILE A 19 0.76 -3.54 0.97
N LEU A 20 1.67 -2.79 1.59
CA LEU A 20 2.97 -2.46 1.00
C LEU A 20 3.83 -3.72 0.79
N THR A 21 3.80 -4.65 1.75
CA THR A 21 4.45 -5.95 1.62
C THR A 21 3.87 -6.72 0.46
N TRP A 22 2.54 -6.88 0.40
CA TRP A 22 1.84 -7.56 -0.69
C TRP A 22 2.22 -6.99 -2.07
N TRP A 23 2.21 -5.66 -2.22
CA TRP A 23 2.64 -5.02 -3.46
C TRP A 23 4.07 -5.37 -3.85
N ARG A 24 5.01 -5.33 -2.90
CA ARG A 24 6.44 -5.54 -3.18
C ARG A 24 6.80 -7.01 -3.38
N THR A 25 6.31 -7.90 -2.53
CA THR A 25 6.73 -9.31 -2.51
C THR A 25 5.90 -10.15 -3.44
N ASP A 26 4.59 -10.01 -3.39
CA ASP A 26 3.69 -10.95 -4.06
C ASP A 26 3.39 -10.49 -5.49
N LEU A 27 3.20 -9.18 -5.68
CA LEU A 27 2.98 -8.58 -7.01
C LEU A 27 4.28 -8.14 -7.69
N GLY A 28 5.40 -8.10 -6.97
CA GLY A 28 6.70 -7.69 -7.52
C GLY A 28 6.75 -6.22 -7.97
N LEU A 29 5.89 -5.36 -7.42
CA LEU A 29 5.83 -3.94 -7.77
C LEU A 29 7.03 -3.20 -7.19
N ARG A 30 7.60 -2.30 -8.00
CA ARG A 30 8.73 -1.47 -7.60
C ARG A 30 8.26 -0.14 -7.02
N PRO A 31 9.07 0.48 -6.14
CA PRO A 31 8.92 1.89 -5.78
C PRO A 31 8.67 2.77 -7.00
N TYR A 32 7.68 3.66 -6.92
CA TYR A 32 7.35 4.60 -7.97
C TYR A 32 8.55 5.47 -8.36
N LEU A 33 9.23 6.05 -7.36
CA LEU A 33 10.49 6.75 -7.56
C LEU A 33 11.64 5.94 -6.96
N THR A 34 12.74 5.92 -7.70
CA THR A 34 13.98 5.29 -7.28
C THR A 34 15.01 6.36 -6.92
N ASN A 35 16.15 5.94 -6.36
CA ASN A 35 17.24 6.86 -6.02
C ASN A 35 17.65 7.73 -7.21
N HIS A 36 17.59 7.19 -8.42
CA HIS A 36 17.96 7.92 -9.63
C HIS A 36 16.97 9.05 -9.95
N HIS A 37 15.74 8.95 -9.47
CA HIS A 37 14.70 9.96 -9.67
C HIS A 37 14.69 11.04 -8.59
N MET A 38 15.43 10.86 -7.48
CA MET A 38 15.41 11.77 -6.34
C MET A 38 16.77 12.46 -6.16
N PRO A 39 16.88 13.79 -6.37
CA PRO A 39 18.14 14.53 -6.22
C PRO A 39 18.83 14.35 -4.87
N GLN A 40 18.04 14.15 -3.81
CA GLN A 40 18.49 13.88 -2.45
C GLN A 40 18.79 12.40 -2.15
N GLY A 41 18.60 11.50 -3.13
CA GLY A 41 18.60 10.05 -2.96
C GLY A 41 17.29 9.50 -2.35
N GLY A 42 17.24 8.18 -2.18
CA GLY A 42 16.10 7.48 -1.55
C GLY A 42 15.15 6.77 -2.52
N TRP A 43 14.13 6.10 -1.99
CA TRP A 43 13.06 5.45 -2.75
C TRP A 43 11.72 5.85 -2.16
N THR A 44 10.67 5.91 -2.98
CA THR A 44 9.32 6.02 -2.42
C THR A 44 8.89 4.70 -1.80
N GLU A 45 8.12 4.80 -0.73
CA GLU A 45 7.38 3.67 -0.17
C GLU A 45 6.35 3.14 -1.20
N THR A 46 5.68 4.07 -1.88
CA THR A 46 4.53 3.81 -2.74
C THR A 46 4.92 3.31 -4.13
N VAL A 47 3.93 2.78 -4.84
CA VAL A 47 4.01 2.27 -6.21
C VAL A 47 3.22 3.16 -7.18
N SER A 48 3.40 2.96 -8.49
CA SER A 48 2.57 3.65 -9.48
C SER A 48 1.11 3.23 -9.35
N GLU A 49 0.17 4.16 -9.49
CA GLU A 49 -1.27 3.85 -9.58
C GLU A 49 -1.56 2.93 -10.77
N ASP A 50 -0.92 3.17 -11.92
CA ASP A 50 -1.08 2.37 -13.13
C ASP A 50 -0.60 0.91 -12.97
N SER A 51 0.18 0.64 -11.91
CA SER A 51 0.72 -0.69 -11.61
C SER A 51 -0.17 -1.51 -10.68
N ILE A 52 -1.23 -0.93 -10.11
CA ILE A 52 -2.12 -1.62 -9.18
C ILE A 52 -3.52 -1.80 -9.76
N ASP A 53 -4.16 -2.90 -9.37
CA ASP A 53 -5.61 -2.97 -9.44
C ASP A 53 -6.19 -2.26 -8.21
N MET A 54 -6.74 -1.07 -8.44
CA MET A 54 -7.33 -0.23 -7.41
C MET A 54 -8.50 -0.93 -6.69
N ALA A 55 -9.34 -1.68 -7.42
CA ALA A 55 -10.48 -2.37 -6.82
C ALA A 55 -10.01 -3.52 -5.93
N ALA A 56 -9.04 -4.31 -6.39
CA ALA A 56 -8.44 -5.38 -5.60
C ALA A 56 -7.77 -4.85 -4.32
N THR A 57 -7.04 -3.73 -4.42
CA THR A 57 -6.40 -3.07 -3.28
C THR A 57 -7.44 -2.66 -2.23
N ILE A 58 -8.52 -1.99 -2.65
CA ILE A 58 -9.59 -1.55 -1.74
C ILE A 58 -10.29 -2.74 -1.08
N ILE A 59 -10.54 -3.82 -1.83
CA ILE A 59 -11.14 -5.05 -1.29
C ILE A 59 -10.23 -5.65 -0.22
N ARG A 60 -8.91 -5.68 -0.44
CA ARG A 60 -7.95 -6.22 0.52
C ARG A 60 -7.90 -5.40 1.81
N ILE A 61 -7.80 -4.07 1.70
CA ILE A 61 -7.85 -3.14 2.86
C ILE A 61 -9.09 -3.42 3.71
N ARG A 62 -10.28 -3.45 3.07
CA ARG A 62 -11.55 -3.75 3.75
C ARG A 62 -11.59 -5.11 4.41
N SER A 63 -11.02 -6.12 3.74
CA SER A 63 -10.99 -7.48 4.26
C SER A 63 -10.12 -7.57 5.50
N GLN A 64 -9.02 -6.81 5.57
CA GLN A 64 -8.14 -6.76 6.74
C GLN A 64 -8.75 -5.94 7.89
N ALA A 65 -9.35 -4.78 7.60
CA ALA A 65 -10.05 -3.98 8.61
C ALA A 65 -11.10 -4.82 9.36
N ARG A 66 -11.97 -5.52 8.62
CA ARG A 66 -13.01 -6.39 9.21
C ARG A 66 -12.49 -7.61 9.99
N GLN A 67 -11.25 -8.04 9.72
CA GLN A 67 -10.64 -9.17 10.44
C GLN A 67 -9.96 -8.75 11.74
N LYS A 68 -9.65 -7.46 11.87
CA LYS A 68 -8.91 -6.87 12.99
C LYS A 68 -9.77 -5.97 13.89
N ASP A 69 -11.04 -5.75 13.52
CA ASP A 69 -12.12 -5.22 14.38
C ASP A 69 -12.56 -6.24 15.44
#